data_AF-A0A7X8GYK7-F1
#
_entry.id   AF-A0A7X8GYK7-F1
#
_cell.length_a   1.000
_cell.length_b   1.000
_cell.length_c   1.000
_cell.angle_alpha   90.00
_cell.angle_beta   90.00
_cell.angle_gamma   90.00
#
_symmetry.space_group_name_H-M   'P 1'
#
loop_
_entity.id
_entity.type
_entity.pdbx_description
1 polymer ?
#
loop_
_entity_poly.entity_id
_entity_poly.type
_entity_poly.pdbx_seq_one_letter_code
_entity_poly.pdbx_strand_id
1 'polypeptide(L)'
;MENKGEYIRKFITVLGFLPKENTSGVFQKKYPKADNYAIEIDLEKEIINFGNKINEDSKTTQNFSQAENWVVLECVDRLLEKGYQPENITLEKTWKTGHGTSGRLDILVTKDYGSAYLMIECKTWGKEYEKELKNLEKNGGQLFTYFQQDKDAEVLMLYTSKLDTKGIEYKNTIIKIEEDYRQTGNVKDFYERWNKLPKTNGIFDSWVNRYEFQSKALTRDDLRELKQKDSSFIFNRFLEILRHNVVSDKPNAFNKIFTLFLCKIIDEDRSKDEQLHFQWLEGEDDHISFQKRLTDLYRRGMKELLEKKVTDVGDDEFDTRFKQTVDEQYREEIKNI
;
A
#
# COMPACT_ATOMS: atom_id res chain seq x y z
N MET A 1 5.08 19.88 -25.74
CA MET A 1 5.97 19.31 -24.72
C MET A 1 6.17 20.39 -23.67
N GLU A 2 5.70 20.16 -22.44
CA GLU A 2 5.94 21.08 -21.32
C GLU A 2 7.48 21.19 -21.14
N ASN A 3 8.02 22.40 -20.96
CA ASN A 3 9.46 22.59 -20.76
C ASN A 3 9.86 21.94 -19.41
N LYS A 4 10.98 21.20 -19.35
CA LYS A 4 11.48 20.57 -18.10
C LYS A 4 11.51 21.56 -16.93
N GLY A 5 11.95 22.79 -17.18
CA GLY A 5 11.99 23.85 -16.15
C GLY A 5 10.61 24.33 -15.70
N GLU A 6 9.62 24.34 -16.60
CA GLU A 6 8.23 24.69 -16.29
C GLU A 6 7.56 23.60 -15.46
N TYR A 7 7.76 22.34 -15.84
CA TYR A 7 7.30 21.18 -15.07
C TYR A 7 7.86 21.20 -13.64
N ILE A 8 9.17 21.39 -13.47
CA ILE A 8 9.81 21.43 -12.14
C ILE A 8 9.23 22.56 -11.28
N ARG A 9 9.12 23.78 -11.84
CA ARG A 9 8.55 24.92 -11.11
C ARG A 9 7.12 24.66 -10.68
N LYS A 10 6.31 24.08 -11.56
CA LYS A 10 4.92 23.71 -11.25
C LYS A 10 4.87 22.64 -10.16
N PHE A 11 5.71 21.60 -10.25
CA PHE A 11 5.80 20.53 -9.26
C PHE A 11 6.09 21.06 -7.85
N ILE A 12 7.17 21.84 -7.69
CA ILE A 12 7.57 22.36 -6.37
C ILE A 12 6.57 23.38 -5.83
N THR A 13 5.93 24.17 -6.71
CA THR A 13 4.88 25.12 -6.30
C THR A 13 3.65 24.38 -5.78
N VAL A 14 3.24 23.29 -6.45
CA VAL A 14 2.11 22.45 -5.99
C VAL A 14 2.43 21.77 -4.67
N LEU A 15 3.69 21.40 -4.42
CA LEU A 15 4.15 20.93 -3.11
C LEU A 15 4.16 22.02 -2.03
N GLY A 16 3.98 23.29 -2.39
CA GLY A 16 3.96 24.40 -1.43
C GLY A 16 5.33 25.02 -1.15
N PHE A 17 6.33 24.77 -2.00
CA PHE A 17 7.59 25.52 -1.96
C PHE A 17 7.38 26.94 -2.47
N LEU A 18 7.87 27.92 -1.71
CA LEU A 18 7.76 29.35 -2.02
C LEU A 18 9.14 29.94 -2.35
N PRO A 19 9.24 30.99 -3.18
CA PRO A 19 10.51 31.68 -3.40
C PRO A 19 11.11 32.15 -2.07
N LYS A 20 12.39 31.86 -1.84
CA LYS A 20 13.09 32.27 -0.62
C LYS A 20 13.50 33.74 -0.74
N GLU A 21 13.15 34.53 0.28
CA GLU A 21 13.45 35.97 0.31
C GLU A 21 14.95 36.24 0.10
N ASN A 22 15.25 37.31 -0.62
CA ASN A 22 16.62 37.75 -0.91
C ASN A 22 17.49 36.72 -1.67
N THR A 23 16.88 35.79 -2.41
CA THR A 23 17.58 34.85 -3.29
C THR A 23 16.94 34.77 -4.67
N SER A 24 17.74 34.51 -5.70
CA SER A 24 17.26 34.21 -7.06
C SER A 24 17.21 32.70 -7.22
N GLY A 25 16.14 32.18 -7.84
CA GLY A 25 16.06 30.78 -8.23
C GLY A 25 15.93 29.74 -7.11
N VAL A 26 15.95 30.16 -5.84
CA VAL A 26 15.83 29.27 -4.68
C VAL A 26 14.41 29.30 -4.13
N PHE A 27 13.85 28.12 -3.90
CA PHE A 27 12.56 27.91 -3.29
C PHE A 27 12.74 27.20 -1.94
N GLN A 28 11.87 27.49 -0.98
CA GLN A 28 11.90 26.91 0.36
C GLN A 28 10.49 26.49 0.79
N LYS A 29 10.41 25.37 1.48
CA LYS A 29 9.22 24.96 2.24
C LYS A 29 9.60 24.73 3.69
N LYS A 30 8.80 25.25 4.62
CA LYS A 30 8.95 25.02 6.07
C LYS A 30 7.86 24.08 6.55
N TYR A 31 8.21 23.20 7.48
CA TYR A 31 7.33 22.14 7.99
C TYR A 31 7.03 22.39 9.48
N PRO A 32 5.86 23.00 9.82
CA PRO A 32 5.55 23.37 11.21
C PRO A 32 5.49 22.17 12.17
N LYS A 33 5.09 20.99 11.68
CA LYS A 33 5.01 19.75 12.49
C LYS A 33 6.37 19.08 12.72
N ALA A 34 7.43 19.60 12.11
CA ALA A 34 8.80 19.13 12.21
C ALA A 34 9.71 20.29 12.69
N ASP A 35 9.29 20.99 13.75
CA ASP A 35 10.03 22.11 14.36
C ASP A 35 10.42 23.23 13.37
N ASN A 36 9.55 23.53 12.42
CA ASN A 36 9.79 24.49 11.33
C ASN A 36 11.05 24.16 10.50
N TYR A 37 11.41 22.89 10.40
CA TYR A 37 12.45 22.42 9.50
C TYR A 37 12.19 22.89 8.07
N ALA A 38 13.26 23.10 7.30
CA ALA A 38 13.15 23.65 5.95
C ALA A 38 13.91 22.81 4.94
N ILE A 39 13.28 22.54 3.80
CA ILE A 39 13.92 22.02 2.59
C ILE A 39 14.03 23.17 1.59
N GLU A 40 15.15 23.23 0.88
CA GLU A 40 15.42 24.23 -0.15
C GLU A 40 15.69 23.58 -1.51
N ILE A 41 15.27 24.23 -2.59
CA ILE A 41 15.46 23.78 -3.96
C ILE A 41 16.09 24.93 -4.73
N ASP A 42 17.30 24.73 -5.24
CA ASP A 42 18.03 25.70 -6.04
C ASP A 42 17.89 25.32 -7.52
N LEU A 43 17.08 26.07 -8.27
CA LEU A 43 16.82 25.80 -9.68
C LEU A 43 18.00 26.17 -10.59
N GLU A 44 18.89 27.06 -10.15
CA GLU A 44 20.06 27.48 -10.95
C GLU A 44 21.18 26.45 -10.82
N LYS A 45 21.37 25.92 -9.61
CA LYS A 45 22.36 24.86 -9.34
C LYS A 45 21.83 23.44 -9.59
N GLU A 46 20.53 23.30 -9.83
CA GLU A 46 19.84 22.02 -9.94
C GLU A 46 20.02 21.11 -8.71
N ILE A 47 19.91 21.70 -7.51
CA ILE A 47 20.16 21.03 -6.22
C ILE A 47 18.87 20.97 -5.37
N ILE A 48 18.67 19.83 -4.73
CA ILE A 48 17.70 19.64 -3.64
C ILE A 48 18.49 19.60 -2.33
N ASN A 49 18.28 20.58 -1.46
CA ASN A 49 18.90 20.65 -0.15
C ASN A 49 17.91 20.20 0.91
N PHE A 50 18.09 18.97 1.41
CA PHE A 50 17.25 18.37 2.44
C PHE A 50 17.52 18.92 3.85
N GLY A 51 18.41 19.90 4.01
CA GLY A 51 18.77 20.52 5.28
C GLY A 51 19.87 19.76 6.03
N ASN A 52 20.04 20.03 7.33
CA ASN A 52 21.16 19.53 8.13
C ASN A 52 20.79 18.45 9.17
N LYS A 53 19.50 18.11 9.30
CA LYS A 53 19.02 17.12 10.28
C LYS A 53 18.68 15.79 9.63
N ILE A 54 18.25 15.80 8.36
CA ILE A 54 18.09 14.56 7.58
C ILE A 54 19.47 13.95 7.34
N ASN A 55 19.62 12.67 7.66
CA ASN A 55 20.87 11.94 7.47
C ASN A 55 21.01 11.51 6.00
N GLU A 56 22.25 11.41 5.52
CA GLU A 56 22.53 11.12 4.11
C GLU A 56 23.77 10.24 4.02
N ASP A 57 23.60 8.97 3.62
CA ASP A 57 24.74 8.06 3.38
C ASP A 57 25.40 8.35 2.01
N SER A 58 24.69 9.05 1.11
CA SER A 58 25.16 9.50 -0.21
C SER A 58 24.46 10.80 -0.61
N LYS A 59 24.86 11.40 -1.74
CA LYS A 59 24.29 12.67 -2.25
C LYS A 59 23.71 12.59 -3.66
N THR A 60 23.39 11.38 -4.15
CA THR A 60 22.97 11.24 -5.55
C THR A 60 21.48 11.55 -5.76
N THR A 61 20.69 11.59 -4.69
CA THR A 61 19.29 12.04 -4.69
C THR A 61 19.12 13.56 -4.65
N GLN A 62 20.20 14.33 -4.48
CA GLN A 62 20.16 15.79 -4.26
C GLN A 62 20.30 16.64 -5.53
N ASN A 63 20.08 16.06 -6.72
CA ASN A 63 20.26 16.75 -8.00
C ASN A 63 19.10 16.47 -8.97
N PHE A 64 19.01 17.21 -10.07
CA PHE A 64 17.90 17.08 -11.03
C PHE A 64 18.19 16.12 -12.19
N SER A 65 19.24 15.29 -12.09
CA SER A 65 19.66 14.40 -13.18
C SER A 65 18.76 13.18 -13.33
N GLN A 66 18.16 12.71 -12.24
CA GLN A 66 17.28 11.55 -12.22
C GLN A 66 15.85 11.96 -11.90
N ALA A 67 14.89 11.46 -12.67
CA ALA A 67 13.46 11.72 -12.41
C ALA A 67 13.00 11.14 -11.06
N GLU A 68 13.63 10.07 -10.59
CA GLU A 68 13.36 9.42 -9.30
C GLU A 68 13.63 10.35 -8.11
N ASN A 69 14.58 11.27 -8.21
CA ASN A 69 14.90 12.24 -7.14
C ASN A 69 13.70 13.15 -6.79
N TRP A 70 12.82 13.41 -7.76
CA TRP A 70 11.58 14.17 -7.51
C TRP A 70 10.53 13.35 -6.76
N VAL A 71 10.52 12.03 -6.95
CA VAL A 71 9.67 11.11 -6.17
C VAL A 71 10.19 11.02 -4.73
N VAL A 72 11.51 10.93 -4.55
CA VAL A 72 12.15 10.96 -3.22
C VAL A 72 11.83 12.27 -2.51
N LEU A 73 12.00 13.42 -3.15
CA LEU A 73 11.65 14.72 -2.59
C LEU A 73 10.19 14.77 -2.12
N GLU A 74 9.26 14.30 -2.94
CA GLU A 74 7.84 14.34 -2.60
C GLU A 74 7.47 13.33 -1.50
N CYS A 75 8.15 12.18 -1.42
CA CYS A 75 7.99 11.25 -0.31
C CYS A 75 8.49 11.86 1.00
N VAL A 76 9.66 12.53 0.99
CA VAL A 76 10.20 13.27 2.15
C VAL A 76 9.28 14.41 2.56
N ASP A 77 8.74 15.17 1.60
CA ASP A 77 7.75 16.22 1.84
C ASP A 77 6.56 15.68 2.64
N ARG A 78 6.03 14.52 2.20
CA ARG A 78 4.89 13.85 2.83
C ARG A 78 5.21 13.35 4.24
N LEU A 79 6.42 12.84 4.47
CA LEU A 79 6.90 12.46 5.81
C LEU A 79 6.93 13.69 6.74
N LEU A 80 7.53 14.80 6.30
CA LEU A 80 7.65 16.00 7.12
C LEU A 80 6.30 16.68 7.37
N GLU A 81 5.39 16.69 6.38
CA GLU A 81 4.01 17.18 6.52
C GLU A 81 3.17 16.35 7.51
N LYS A 82 3.47 15.05 7.62
CA LYS A 82 2.86 14.20 8.64
C LYS A 82 3.46 14.45 10.03
N GLY A 83 4.67 15.01 10.10
CA GLY A 83 5.38 15.34 11.34
C GLY A 83 6.40 14.28 11.77
N TYR A 84 6.91 13.48 10.84
CA TYR A 84 8.13 12.70 11.11
C TYR A 84 9.30 13.65 11.37
N GLN A 85 10.10 13.37 12.40
CA GLN A 85 11.25 14.19 12.73
C GLN A 85 12.36 14.04 11.68
N PRO A 86 12.96 15.13 11.19
CA PRO A 86 14.03 15.09 10.20
C PRO A 86 15.20 14.18 10.59
N GLU A 87 15.58 14.18 11.88
CA GLU A 87 16.67 13.38 12.46
C GLU A 87 16.42 11.87 12.34
N ASN A 88 15.16 11.47 12.24
CA ASN A 88 14.73 10.09 12.09
C ASN A 88 14.63 9.66 10.62
N ILE A 89 15.00 10.52 9.66
CA ILE A 89 15.01 10.22 8.23
C ILE A 89 16.46 10.07 7.77
N THR A 90 16.76 8.98 7.07
CA THR A 90 18.04 8.75 6.40
C THR A 90 17.81 8.50 4.92
N LEU A 91 18.41 9.32 4.08
CA LEU A 91 18.40 9.15 2.63
C LEU A 91 19.54 8.25 2.18
N GLU A 92 19.27 7.48 1.14
CA GLU A 92 20.26 6.69 0.43
C GLU A 92 20.99 5.69 1.35
N LYS A 93 20.27 5.09 2.30
CA LYS A 93 20.80 4.21 3.34
C LYS A 93 21.55 3.03 2.74
N THR A 94 22.76 2.80 3.24
CA THR A 94 23.59 1.64 2.92
C THR A 94 23.93 0.84 4.17
N TRP A 95 24.10 -0.47 3.99
CA TRP A 95 24.66 -1.36 5.01
C TRP A 95 26.03 -1.86 4.54
N LYS A 96 27.00 -1.90 5.47
CA LYS A 96 28.32 -2.46 5.22
C LYS A 96 28.19 -3.97 5.07
N THR A 97 28.56 -4.48 3.90
CA THR A 97 28.66 -5.93 3.65
C THR A 97 30.13 -6.34 3.59
N GLY A 98 30.44 -7.60 3.87
CA GLY A 98 31.82 -8.10 3.85
C GLY A 98 32.57 -7.95 2.52
N HIS A 99 31.86 -7.69 1.41
CA HIS A 99 32.41 -7.51 0.07
C HIS A 99 32.16 -6.10 -0.54
N GLY A 100 31.68 -5.12 0.24
CA GLY A 100 31.39 -3.76 -0.24
C GLY A 100 30.16 -3.14 0.43
N THR A 101 29.51 -2.18 -0.21
CA THR A 101 28.19 -1.68 0.22
C THR A 101 27.09 -2.55 -0.38
N SER A 102 26.06 -2.84 0.42
CA SER A 102 24.80 -3.40 -0.09
C SER A 102 24.13 -2.44 -1.09
N GLY A 103 23.02 -2.87 -1.70
CA GLY A 103 22.13 -1.96 -2.41
C GLY A 103 21.74 -0.76 -1.53
N ARG A 104 21.22 0.29 -2.15
CA ARG A 104 20.99 1.56 -1.48
C ARG A 104 19.50 1.82 -1.38
N LEU A 105 18.98 1.80 -0.16
CA LEU A 105 17.58 2.10 0.12
C LEU A 105 17.36 3.62 0.01
N ASP A 106 16.32 4.05 -0.69
CA ASP A 106 16.10 5.48 -0.92
C ASP A 106 15.82 6.25 0.36
N ILE A 107 14.94 5.74 1.22
CA ILE A 107 14.58 6.39 2.49
C ILE A 107 14.42 5.33 3.59
N LEU A 108 15.17 5.49 4.68
CA LEU A 108 14.94 4.81 5.96
C LEU A 108 14.35 5.79 6.96
N VAL A 109 13.29 5.38 7.65
CA VAL A 109 12.73 6.09 8.80
C VAL A 109 12.90 5.25 10.05
N THR A 110 13.49 5.83 11.10
CA THR A 110 13.68 5.20 12.41
C THR A 110 12.68 5.75 13.43
N LYS A 111 12.46 5.01 14.53
CA LYS A 111 11.80 5.56 15.73
C LYS A 111 12.79 6.42 16.52
N ASP A 112 12.29 7.11 17.54
CA ASP A 112 13.09 8.03 18.39
C ASP A 112 14.28 7.34 19.07
N TYR A 113 14.23 6.02 19.28
CA TYR A 113 15.31 5.23 19.87
C TYR A 113 16.27 4.62 18.83
N GLY A 114 16.10 4.95 17.55
CA GLY A 114 16.97 4.53 16.45
C GLY A 114 16.62 3.19 15.80
N SER A 115 15.62 2.46 16.29
CA SER A 115 15.17 1.22 15.62
C SER A 115 14.52 1.54 14.27
N ALA A 116 14.82 0.74 13.25
CA ALA A 116 14.20 0.88 11.94
C ALA A 116 12.67 0.72 12.06
N TYR A 117 11.92 1.59 11.38
CA TYR A 117 10.46 1.54 11.36
C TYR A 117 9.94 1.37 9.94
N LEU A 118 10.29 2.26 9.02
CA LEU A 118 9.78 2.27 7.65
C LEU A 118 10.93 2.33 6.65
N MET A 119 10.98 1.34 5.76
CA MET A 119 11.90 1.33 4.61
C MET A 119 11.13 1.64 3.34
N ILE A 120 11.54 2.69 2.61
CA ILE A 120 10.85 3.15 1.39
C ILE A 120 11.79 3.05 0.19
N GLU A 121 11.36 2.32 -0.82
CA GLU A 121 11.95 2.31 -2.16
C GLU A 121 11.08 3.18 -3.08
N CYS A 122 11.65 4.21 -3.67
CA CYS A 122 10.97 5.12 -4.58
C CYS A 122 11.20 4.68 -6.02
N LYS A 123 10.16 4.78 -6.86
CA LYS A 123 10.27 4.56 -8.30
C LYS A 123 9.49 5.60 -9.08
N THR A 124 9.98 5.94 -10.27
CA THR A 124 9.22 6.80 -11.19
C THR A 124 7.88 6.19 -11.58
N TRP A 125 6.86 7.04 -11.72
CA TRP A 125 5.50 6.62 -12.02
C TRP A 125 5.41 5.84 -13.34
N GLY A 126 4.59 4.79 -13.35
CA GLY A 126 4.37 3.95 -14.53
C GLY A 126 5.37 2.81 -14.61
N LYS A 127 6.18 2.77 -15.68
CA LYS A 127 6.95 1.58 -16.06
C LYS A 127 7.91 1.08 -14.98
N GLU A 128 8.70 1.96 -14.36
CA GLU A 128 9.68 1.54 -13.35
C GLU A 128 8.99 1.04 -12.07
N TYR A 129 7.96 1.75 -11.60
CA TYR A 129 7.14 1.28 -10.48
C TYR A 129 6.44 -0.05 -10.77
N GLU A 130 5.84 -0.23 -11.95
CA GLU A 130 5.17 -1.50 -12.33
C GLU A 130 6.16 -2.66 -12.45
N LYS A 131 7.38 -2.40 -12.92
CA LYS A 131 8.45 -3.38 -12.99
C LYS A 131 8.88 -3.80 -11.58
N GLU A 132 9.09 -2.85 -10.68
CA GLU A 132 9.52 -3.16 -9.31
C GLU A 132 8.39 -3.81 -8.50
N LEU A 133 7.13 -3.44 -8.73
CA LEU A 133 5.98 -4.14 -8.18
C LEU A 133 5.94 -5.60 -8.63
N LYS A 134 6.20 -5.89 -9.91
CA LYS A 134 6.30 -7.26 -10.42
C LYS A 134 7.48 -8.03 -9.81
N ASN A 135 8.61 -7.36 -9.58
CA ASN A 135 9.75 -7.97 -8.90
C ASN A 135 9.37 -8.33 -7.46
N LEU A 136 8.76 -7.39 -6.73
CA LEU A 136 8.25 -7.61 -5.39
C LEU A 136 7.27 -8.80 -5.32
N GLU A 137 6.29 -8.85 -6.22
CA GLU A 137 5.33 -9.97 -6.34
C GLU A 137 5.98 -11.31 -6.71
N LYS A 138 7.14 -11.29 -7.39
CA LYS A 138 7.82 -12.49 -7.88
C LYS A 138 8.81 -13.07 -6.87
N ASN A 139 9.54 -12.23 -6.14
CA ASN A 139 10.64 -12.66 -5.29
C ASN A 139 10.98 -11.70 -4.13
N GLY A 140 10.13 -10.73 -3.81
CA GLY A 140 10.36 -9.78 -2.72
C GLY A 140 11.17 -8.52 -3.10
N GLY A 141 11.76 -8.48 -4.30
CA GLY A 141 12.46 -7.30 -4.82
C GLY A 141 13.59 -6.78 -3.93
N GLN A 142 13.93 -5.50 -4.08
CA GLN A 142 14.98 -4.88 -3.27
C GLN A 142 14.57 -4.72 -1.80
N LEU A 143 13.30 -4.41 -1.54
CA LEU A 143 12.78 -4.19 -0.18
C LEU A 143 13.06 -5.37 0.76
N PHE A 144 12.90 -6.60 0.28
CA PHE A 144 13.16 -7.78 1.13
C PHE A 144 14.64 -7.97 1.40
N THR A 145 15.50 -7.56 0.47
CA THR A 145 16.95 -7.57 0.67
C THR A 145 17.35 -6.58 1.76
N TYR A 146 16.76 -5.37 1.77
CA TYR A 146 17.01 -4.37 2.81
C TYR A 146 16.51 -4.82 4.18
N PHE A 147 15.32 -5.40 4.25
CA PHE A 147 14.79 -5.96 5.49
C PHE A 147 15.70 -7.05 6.09
N GLN A 148 16.38 -7.85 5.26
CA GLN A 148 17.36 -8.83 5.76
C GLN A 148 18.64 -8.19 6.31
N GLN A 149 18.95 -6.94 5.96
CA GLN A 149 20.07 -6.19 6.55
C GLN A 149 19.69 -5.57 7.89
N ASP A 150 18.43 -5.17 8.07
CA ASP A 150 17.90 -4.58 9.29
C ASP A 150 16.46 -5.07 9.51
N LYS A 151 16.36 -6.09 10.34
CA LYS A 151 15.12 -6.80 10.62
C LYS A 151 14.23 -6.10 11.63
N ASP A 152 14.61 -4.92 12.13
CA ASP A 152 13.79 -4.18 13.10
C ASP A 152 12.66 -3.42 12.41
N ALA A 153 12.77 -3.13 11.11
CA ALA A 153 11.73 -2.46 10.34
C ALA A 153 10.35 -3.12 10.53
N GLU A 154 9.33 -2.29 10.76
CA GLU A 154 7.94 -2.70 10.95
C GLU A 154 7.16 -2.65 9.64
N VAL A 155 7.61 -1.84 8.70
CA VAL A 155 6.92 -1.59 7.44
C VAL A 155 7.92 -1.43 6.30
N LEU A 156 7.65 -2.07 5.17
CA LEU A 156 8.33 -1.83 3.90
C LEU A 156 7.35 -1.16 2.93
N MET A 157 7.82 -0.24 2.10
CA MET A 157 6.99 0.49 1.16
C MET A 157 7.67 0.67 -0.19
N LEU A 158 6.98 0.29 -1.26
CA LEU A 158 7.30 0.74 -2.61
C LEU A 158 6.45 1.98 -2.90
N TYR A 159 7.08 3.09 -3.25
CA TYR A 159 6.44 4.40 -3.37
C TYR A 159 6.62 5.01 -4.77
N THR A 160 5.61 5.72 -5.24
CA THR A 160 5.69 6.52 -6.47
C THR A 160 4.75 7.71 -6.42
N SER A 161 5.09 8.77 -7.14
CA SER A 161 4.24 9.94 -7.32
C SER A 161 4.45 10.61 -8.68
N LYS A 162 3.47 11.40 -9.08
CA LYS A 162 3.52 12.26 -10.27
C LYS A 162 2.72 13.53 -10.03
N LEU A 163 3.05 14.57 -10.79
CA LEU A 163 2.16 15.70 -10.96
C LEU A 163 1.06 15.35 -11.98
N ASP A 164 -0.19 15.51 -11.57
CA ASP A 164 -1.37 15.45 -12.42
C ASP A 164 -2.07 16.82 -12.46
N THR A 165 -3.08 16.95 -13.32
CA THR A 165 -3.92 18.14 -13.49
C THR A 165 -4.58 18.61 -12.19
N LYS A 166 -4.84 17.71 -11.24
CA LYS A 166 -5.48 18.00 -9.94
C LYS A 166 -4.49 18.22 -8.79
N GLY A 167 -3.19 18.11 -9.03
CA GLY A 167 -2.15 18.19 -8.01
C GLY A 167 -1.23 16.97 -8.01
N ILE A 168 -0.61 16.67 -6.87
CA ILE A 168 0.24 15.49 -6.72
C ILE A 168 -0.61 14.25 -6.50
N GLU A 169 -0.47 13.28 -7.39
CA GLU A 169 -1.00 11.92 -7.21
C GLU A 169 0.14 11.02 -6.75
N TYR A 170 -0.09 10.22 -5.71
CA TYR A 170 0.86 9.20 -5.24
C TYR A 170 0.21 7.83 -5.17
N LYS A 171 1.05 6.79 -5.18
CA LYS A 171 0.67 5.41 -4.95
C LYS A 171 1.74 4.73 -4.13
N ASN A 172 1.33 3.83 -3.24
CA ASN A 172 2.24 2.96 -2.53
C ASN A 172 1.75 1.51 -2.52
N THR A 173 2.71 0.61 -2.27
CA THR A 173 2.48 -0.79 -1.94
C THR A 173 3.20 -1.04 -0.62
N ILE A 174 2.46 -1.38 0.42
CA ILE A 174 2.93 -1.46 1.80
C ILE A 174 2.96 -2.92 2.24
N ILE A 175 4.02 -3.31 2.94
CA ILE A 175 4.17 -4.64 3.52
C ILE A 175 4.40 -4.43 5.00
N LYS A 176 3.41 -4.84 5.79
CA LYS A 176 3.51 -4.91 7.25
C LYS A 176 4.37 -6.12 7.61
N ILE A 177 5.36 -5.90 8.47
CA ILE A 177 6.24 -6.96 8.96
C ILE A 177 5.58 -7.63 10.17
N GLU A 178 5.36 -8.93 10.06
CA GLU A 178 4.90 -9.79 11.14
C GLU A 178 6.08 -10.46 11.85
N GLU A 179 5.84 -10.95 13.08
CA GLU A 179 6.90 -11.50 13.93
C GLU A 179 7.57 -12.75 13.35
N ASP A 180 6.79 -13.60 12.67
CA ASP A 180 7.29 -14.80 12.01
C ASP A 180 8.21 -14.49 10.82
N TYR A 181 8.08 -13.30 10.23
CA TYR A 181 8.94 -12.83 9.13
C TYR A 181 10.33 -12.47 9.63
N ARG A 182 10.45 -11.91 10.85
CA ARG A 182 11.75 -11.53 11.46
C ARG A 182 12.65 -12.75 11.69
N GLN A 183 12.05 -13.92 11.88
CA GLN A 183 12.77 -15.18 12.11
C GLN A 183 13.40 -15.77 10.84
N THR A 184 13.07 -15.23 9.66
CA THR A 184 13.54 -15.77 8.37
C THR A 184 15.03 -15.56 8.18
N GLY A 185 15.76 -16.56 7.70
CA GLY A 185 17.23 -16.47 7.59
C GLY A 185 17.73 -15.75 6.33
N ASN A 186 16.86 -15.57 5.33
CA ASN A 186 17.20 -15.02 4.03
C ASN A 186 15.94 -14.55 3.28
N VAL A 187 16.14 -13.84 2.17
CA VAL A 187 15.07 -13.29 1.31
C VAL A 187 14.11 -14.35 0.79
N LYS A 188 14.60 -15.55 0.44
CA LYS A 188 13.75 -16.62 -0.12
C LYS A 188 12.77 -17.14 0.94
N ASP A 189 13.27 -17.43 2.15
CA ASP A 189 12.43 -17.85 3.28
C ASP A 189 11.42 -16.75 3.65
N PHE A 190 11.85 -15.49 3.67
CA PHE A 190 10.92 -14.37 3.88
C PHE A 190 9.81 -14.31 2.83
N TYR A 191 10.16 -14.41 1.55
CA TYR A 191 9.20 -14.43 0.45
C TYR A 191 8.22 -15.60 0.49
N GLU A 192 8.68 -16.78 0.89
CA GLU A 192 7.82 -17.96 1.05
C GLU A 192 6.80 -17.76 2.17
N ARG A 193 7.21 -17.20 3.32
CA ARG A 193 6.33 -16.94 4.48
C ARG A 193 5.41 -15.74 4.33
N TRP A 194 5.82 -14.71 3.57
CA TRP A 194 4.99 -13.54 3.37
C TRP A 194 3.63 -13.93 2.78
N ASN A 195 2.55 -13.41 3.37
CA ASN A 195 1.17 -13.70 2.98
C ASN A 195 0.79 -13.22 1.57
N LYS A 196 1.66 -12.43 0.90
CA LYS A 196 1.46 -11.88 -0.45
C LYS A 196 0.24 -10.96 -0.55
N LEU A 197 -0.16 -10.35 0.58
CA LEU A 197 -1.26 -9.39 0.68
C LEU A 197 -0.71 -8.02 1.08
N PRO A 198 -0.16 -7.24 0.13
CA PRO A 198 0.25 -5.88 0.43
C PRO A 198 -0.95 -4.97 0.70
N LYS A 199 -0.70 -3.88 1.44
CA LYS A 199 -1.67 -2.84 1.76
C LYS A 199 -1.43 -1.61 0.90
N THR A 200 -2.46 -0.78 0.75
CA THR A 200 -2.39 0.48 -0.04
C THR A 200 -2.64 1.72 0.81
N ASN A 201 -2.93 1.52 2.11
CA ASN A 201 -3.16 2.56 3.09
C ASN A 201 -2.51 2.13 4.42
N GLY A 202 -2.47 3.06 5.38
CA GLY A 202 -2.01 2.80 6.74
C GLY A 202 -0.70 3.46 7.13
N ILE A 203 -0.19 4.42 6.34
CA ILE A 203 0.99 5.22 6.69
C ILE A 203 0.70 6.72 6.56
N PHE A 204 0.47 7.21 5.34
CA PHE A 204 0.29 8.65 5.10
C PHE A 204 -1.13 9.15 5.38
N ASP A 205 -2.05 8.24 5.63
CA ASP A 205 -3.47 8.53 5.86
C ASP A 205 -3.69 9.33 7.15
N SER A 206 -4.75 10.15 7.16
CA SER A 206 -5.01 11.13 8.23
C SER A 206 -5.31 10.51 9.59
N TRP A 207 -5.79 9.27 9.63
CA TRP A 207 -6.10 8.53 10.87
C TRP A 207 -4.88 7.84 11.49
N VAL A 208 -3.75 7.79 10.79
CA VAL A 208 -2.55 7.07 11.23
C VAL A 208 -1.61 8.04 11.92
N ASN A 209 -1.11 7.70 13.11
CA ASN A 209 -0.06 8.50 13.74
C ASN A 209 1.30 8.24 13.09
N ARG A 210 2.24 9.17 13.26
CA ARG A 210 3.64 8.92 12.88
C ARG A 210 4.21 7.75 13.68
N TYR A 211 5.12 6.99 13.08
CA TYR A 211 5.75 5.80 13.69
C TYR A 211 4.78 4.66 14.04
N GLU A 212 3.58 4.65 13.45
CA GLU A 212 2.58 3.59 13.59
C GLU A 212 2.11 3.12 12.21
N PHE A 213 1.59 1.90 12.14
CA PHE A 213 0.92 1.38 10.94
C PHE A 213 -0.51 1.01 11.29
N GLN A 214 -1.48 1.55 10.55
CA GLN A 214 -2.89 1.20 10.74
C GLN A 214 -3.65 1.22 9.40
N SER A 215 -3.72 0.07 8.74
CA SER A 215 -4.55 -0.08 7.55
C SER A 215 -6.04 -0.11 7.92
N LYS A 216 -6.88 0.46 7.05
CA LYS A 216 -8.33 0.28 7.09
C LYS A 216 -8.79 -0.60 5.95
N ALA A 217 -9.84 -1.37 6.20
CA ALA A 217 -10.56 -2.11 5.19
C ALA A 217 -11.09 -1.17 4.10
N LEU A 218 -11.22 -1.70 2.88
CA LEU A 218 -11.73 -0.94 1.74
C LEU A 218 -13.19 -0.54 1.98
N THR A 219 -13.50 0.69 1.62
CA THR A 219 -14.86 1.24 1.50
C THR A 219 -15.24 1.36 0.03
N ARG A 220 -16.50 1.70 -0.25
CA ARG A 220 -16.94 1.92 -1.63
C ARG A 220 -16.19 3.08 -2.31
N ASP A 221 -15.83 4.12 -1.57
CA ASP A 221 -15.06 5.26 -2.09
C ASP A 221 -13.61 4.90 -2.49
N ASP A 222 -13.07 3.78 -1.97
CA ASP A 222 -11.75 3.29 -2.36
C ASP A 222 -11.76 2.53 -3.71
N LEU A 223 -12.94 2.20 -4.23
CA LEU A 223 -13.09 1.44 -5.46
C LEU A 223 -12.89 2.30 -6.70
N ARG A 224 -12.43 1.66 -7.77
CA ARG A 224 -12.25 2.28 -9.09
C ARG A 224 -13.24 1.69 -10.06
N GLU A 225 -13.88 2.54 -10.85
CA GLU A 225 -14.75 2.09 -11.94
C GLU A 225 -14.00 1.20 -12.92
N LEU A 226 -14.59 0.05 -13.24
CA LEU A 226 -14.07 -0.87 -14.25
C LEU A 226 -14.25 -0.29 -15.65
N LYS A 227 -13.14 -0.16 -16.39
CA LYS A 227 -13.16 0.21 -17.81
C LYS A 227 -13.13 -1.05 -18.66
N GLN A 228 -13.58 -0.96 -19.92
CA GLN A 228 -13.60 -2.10 -20.84
C GLN A 228 -12.23 -2.81 -20.99
N LYS A 229 -11.14 -2.04 -20.97
CA LYS A 229 -9.77 -2.56 -20.98
C LYS A 229 -9.41 -3.40 -19.75
N ASP A 230 -10.03 -3.12 -18.60
CA ASP A 230 -9.76 -3.81 -17.34
C ASP A 230 -10.42 -5.19 -17.33
N SER A 231 -11.60 -5.33 -17.97
CA SER A 231 -12.29 -6.62 -18.10
C SER A 231 -11.45 -7.68 -18.81
N SER A 232 -10.80 -7.32 -19.93
CA SER A 232 -9.90 -8.24 -20.65
C SER A 232 -8.69 -8.63 -19.80
N PHE A 233 -8.13 -7.69 -19.04
CA PHE A 233 -7.01 -7.98 -18.14
C PHE A 233 -7.41 -8.94 -17.02
N ILE A 234 -8.54 -8.69 -16.36
CA ILE A 234 -9.08 -9.55 -15.28
C ILE A 234 -9.34 -10.96 -15.81
N PHE A 235 -9.97 -11.08 -16.98
CA PHE A 235 -10.26 -12.38 -17.59
C PHE A 235 -8.99 -13.16 -17.92
N ASN A 236 -7.98 -12.50 -18.49
CA ASN A 236 -6.68 -13.14 -18.78
C ASN A 236 -5.98 -13.60 -17.49
N ARG A 237 -6.01 -12.78 -16.43
CA ARG A 237 -5.43 -13.15 -15.13
C ARG A 237 -6.15 -14.33 -14.49
N PHE A 238 -7.47 -14.40 -14.62
CA PHE A 238 -8.24 -15.57 -14.19
C PHE A 238 -7.82 -16.84 -14.94
N LEU A 239 -7.70 -16.78 -16.28
CA LEU A 239 -7.23 -17.93 -17.07
C LEU A 239 -5.80 -18.34 -16.70
N GLU A 240 -4.95 -17.38 -16.34
CA GLU A 240 -3.59 -17.65 -15.86
C GLU A 240 -3.62 -18.40 -14.52
N ILE A 241 -4.45 -17.97 -13.57
CA ILE A 241 -4.65 -18.64 -12.27
C ILE A 241 -5.10 -20.09 -12.47
N LEU A 242 -6.08 -20.34 -13.35
CA LEU A 242 -6.55 -21.71 -13.61
C LEU A 242 -5.43 -22.59 -14.17
N ARG A 243 -4.57 -22.03 -15.03
CA ARG A 243 -3.45 -22.75 -15.64
C ARG A 243 -2.37 -23.10 -14.62
N HIS A 244 -1.99 -22.13 -13.77
CA HIS A 244 -0.98 -22.34 -12.72
C HIS A 244 -1.43 -23.36 -11.67
N ASN A 245 -2.73 -23.43 -11.38
CA ASN A 245 -3.29 -24.37 -10.42
C ASN A 245 -3.84 -25.66 -11.06
N VAL A 246 -3.55 -25.91 -12.34
CA VAL A 246 -3.94 -27.13 -13.06
C VAL A 246 -5.45 -27.42 -12.99
N VAL A 247 -6.27 -26.38 -13.00
CA VAL A 247 -7.73 -26.49 -12.95
C VAL A 247 -8.25 -26.82 -14.35
N SER A 248 -8.67 -28.06 -14.56
CA SER A 248 -9.16 -28.57 -15.86
C SER A 248 -10.64 -28.24 -16.12
N ASP A 249 -11.46 -28.20 -15.07
CA ASP A 249 -12.90 -27.90 -15.15
C ASP A 249 -13.16 -26.39 -15.21
N LYS A 250 -12.93 -25.83 -16.41
CA LYS A 250 -13.17 -24.40 -16.69
C LYS A 250 -14.63 -23.97 -16.46
N PRO A 251 -15.66 -24.74 -16.86
CA PRO A 251 -17.05 -24.38 -16.58
C PRO A 251 -17.35 -24.22 -15.09
N ASN A 252 -16.91 -25.15 -14.24
CA ASN A 252 -17.12 -25.03 -12.79
C ASN A 252 -16.34 -23.85 -12.20
N ALA A 253 -15.09 -23.66 -12.62
CA ALA A 253 -14.30 -22.50 -12.19
C ALA A 253 -14.97 -21.18 -12.59
N PHE A 254 -15.56 -21.11 -13.80
CA PHE A 254 -16.33 -19.96 -14.25
C PHE A 254 -17.55 -19.69 -13.36
N ASN A 255 -18.28 -20.73 -12.96
CA ASN A 255 -19.41 -20.57 -12.02
C ASN A 255 -18.95 -20.00 -10.67
N LYS A 256 -17.81 -20.46 -10.15
CA LYS A 256 -17.25 -19.94 -8.89
C LYS A 256 -16.87 -18.46 -9.00
N ILE A 257 -16.17 -18.05 -10.05
CA ILE A 257 -15.83 -16.63 -10.22
C ILE A 257 -17.07 -15.78 -10.49
N PHE A 258 -18.07 -16.30 -11.22
CA PHE A 258 -19.34 -15.61 -11.41
C PHE A 258 -20.07 -15.38 -10.07
N THR A 259 -20.11 -16.40 -9.20
CA THR A 259 -20.61 -16.27 -7.82
C THR A 259 -19.88 -15.16 -7.07
N LEU A 260 -18.55 -15.12 -7.14
CA LEU A 260 -17.76 -14.08 -6.49
C LEU A 260 -18.06 -12.68 -7.04
N PHE A 261 -18.30 -12.54 -8.35
CA PHE A 261 -18.74 -11.27 -8.94
C PHE A 261 -20.11 -10.84 -8.42
N LEU A 262 -21.06 -11.77 -8.24
CA LEU A 262 -22.35 -11.44 -7.63
C LEU A 262 -22.17 -10.92 -6.20
N CYS A 263 -21.35 -11.61 -5.38
CA CYS A 263 -21.01 -11.17 -4.03
C CYS A 263 -20.39 -9.77 -4.03
N LYS A 264 -19.50 -9.48 -5.00
CA LYS A 264 -18.88 -8.17 -5.13
C LYS A 264 -19.88 -7.08 -5.51
N ILE A 265 -20.70 -7.31 -6.54
CA ILE A 265 -21.68 -6.32 -7.03
C ILE A 265 -22.66 -5.96 -5.92
N ILE A 266 -23.15 -6.94 -5.16
CA ILE A 266 -24.11 -6.67 -4.09
C ILE A 266 -23.46 -5.97 -2.88
N ASP A 267 -22.18 -6.24 -2.63
CA ASP A 267 -21.43 -5.58 -1.57
C ASP A 267 -21.12 -4.11 -1.91
N GLU A 268 -20.98 -3.79 -3.21
CA GLU A 268 -20.77 -2.42 -3.70
C GLU A 268 -22.03 -1.54 -3.63
N ASP A 269 -23.21 -2.10 -3.34
CA ASP A 269 -24.45 -1.34 -3.16
C ASP A 269 -24.54 -0.62 -1.80
N ARG A 270 -23.50 -0.74 -0.98
CA ARG A 270 -23.37 -0.06 0.31
C ARG A 270 -23.19 1.45 0.21
N SER A 271 -23.31 2.12 1.36
CA SER A 271 -23.00 3.55 1.47
C SER A 271 -21.51 3.81 1.19
N LYS A 272 -21.19 5.03 0.77
CA LYS A 272 -19.84 5.40 0.29
C LYS A 272 -18.72 5.14 1.31
N ASP A 273 -19.00 5.47 2.55
CA ASP A 273 -18.12 5.39 3.72
C ASP A 273 -18.23 4.06 4.47
N GLU A 274 -19.13 3.17 4.04
CA GLU A 274 -19.34 1.88 4.67
C GLU A 274 -18.25 0.89 4.23
N GLN A 275 -17.73 0.14 5.20
CA GLN A 275 -16.76 -0.92 4.96
C GLN A 275 -17.35 -2.00 4.06
N LEU A 276 -16.60 -2.38 3.02
CA LEU A 276 -16.94 -3.49 2.15
C LEU A 276 -16.72 -4.82 2.87
N HIS A 277 -17.58 -5.79 2.65
CA HIS A 277 -17.49 -7.12 3.25
C HIS A 277 -16.81 -8.14 2.32
N PHE A 278 -16.74 -7.87 1.01
CA PHE A 278 -16.09 -8.70 0.01
C PHE A 278 -14.57 -8.48 -0.01
N GLN A 279 -13.94 -8.72 1.14
CA GLN A 279 -12.50 -8.66 1.36
C GLN A 279 -12.13 -9.48 2.60
N TRP A 280 -10.84 -9.80 2.74
CA TRP A 280 -10.30 -10.34 3.99
C TRP A 280 -9.98 -9.20 4.96
N LEU A 281 -10.57 -9.26 6.16
CA LEU A 281 -10.43 -8.30 7.24
C LEU A 281 -9.40 -8.80 8.25
N GLU A 282 -8.19 -8.24 8.19
CA GLU A 282 -7.09 -8.66 9.06
C GLU A 282 -7.38 -8.36 10.53
N GLY A 283 -7.20 -9.35 11.40
CA GLY A 283 -7.49 -9.24 12.83
C GLY A 283 -8.97 -9.44 13.21
N GLU A 284 -9.86 -9.52 12.22
CA GLU A 284 -11.28 -9.83 12.40
C GLU A 284 -11.65 -11.20 11.83
N ASP A 285 -11.06 -11.56 10.69
CA ASP A 285 -11.37 -12.80 9.98
C ASP A 285 -10.53 -13.99 10.44
N ASP A 286 -11.24 -15.12 10.53
CA ASP A 286 -10.71 -16.46 10.35
C ASP A 286 -11.35 -17.13 9.12
N HIS A 287 -10.98 -18.38 8.85
CA HIS A 287 -11.50 -19.10 7.69
C HIS A 287 -13.03 -19.30 7.72
N ILE A 288 -13.63 -19.40 8.90
CA ILE A 288 -15.06 -19.70 9.08
C ILE A 288 -15.87 -18.42 8.89
N SER A 289 -15.56 -17.38 9.66
CA SER A 289 -16.19 -16.07 9.60
C SER A 289 -16.10 -15.45 8.19
N PHE A 290 -14.96 -15.59 7.51
CA PHE A 290 -14.82 -15.14 6.12
C PHE A 290 -15.75 -15.91 5.16
N GLN A 291 -15.81 -17.25 5.28
CA GLN A 291 -16.69 -18.06 4.44
C GLN A 291 -18.17 -17.73 4.68
N LYS A 292 -18.58 -17.58 5.93
CA LYS A 292 -19.95 -17.16 6.29
C LYS A 292 -20.32 -15.84 5.64
N ARG A 293 -19.44 -14.84 5.75
CA ARG A 293 -19.66 -13.53 5.14
C ARG A 293 -19.79 -13.61 3.61
N LEU A 294 -18.99 -14.44 2.96
CA LEU A 294 -19.12 -14.68 1.51
C LEU A 294 -20.43 -15.38 1.14
N THR A 295 -20.88 -16.37 1.94
CA THR A 295 -22.16 -17.06 1.74
C THR A 295 -23.34 -16.12 1.89
N ASP A 296 -23.30 -15.20 2.86
CA ASP A 296 -24.35 -14.19 3.02
C ASP A 296 -24.40 -13.21 1.84
N LEU A 297 -23.25 -12.73 1.38
CA LEU A 297 -23.17 -11.92 0.16
C LEU A 297 -23.71 -12.68 -1.05
N TYR A 298 -23.40 -13.97 -1.19
CA TYR A 298 -23.93 -14.79 -2.27
C TYR A 298 -25.45 -14.92 -2.20
N ARG A 299 -25.99 -15.24 -1.02
CA ARG A 299 -27.44 -15.36 -0.79
C ARG A 299 -28.17 -14.06 -1.13
N ARG A 300 -27.63 -12.92 -0.72
CA ARG A 300 -28.15 -11.59 -1.09
C ARG A 300 -28.08 -11.35 -2.59
N GLY A 301 -26.92 -11.57 -3.21
CA GLY A 301 -26.75 -11.38 -4.66
C GLY A 301 -27.69 -12.25 -5.50
N MET A 302 -27.89 -13.52 -5.12
CA MET A 302 -28.84 -14.42 -5.78
C MET A 302 -30.29 -13.95 -5.67
N LYS A 303 -30.67 -13.42 -4.50
CA LYS A 303 -32.02 -12.91 -4.25
C LYS A 303 -32.27 -11.60 -4.98
N GLU A 304 -31.36 -10.64 -4.86
CA GLU A 304 -31.56 -9.25 -5.29
C GLU A 304 -31.27 -9.05 -6.78
N LEU A 305 -30.29 -9.76 -7.35
CA LEU A 305 -29.90 -9.59 -8.76
C LEU A 305 -30.53 -10.65 -9.69
N LEU A 306 -30.86 -11.84 -9.17
CA LEU A 306 -31.33 -12.96 -9.98
C LEU A 306 -32.70 -13.51 -9.55
N GLU A 307 -33.35 -12.90 -8.54
CA GLU A 307 -34.66 -13.30 -8.00
C GLU A 307 -34.74 -14.79 -7.58
N LYS A 308 -33.60 -15.37 -7.20
CA LYS A 308 -33.49 -16.78 -6.78
C LYS A 308 -33.24 -16.87 -5.28
N LYS A 309 -34.08 -17.64 -4.58
CA LYS A 309 -33.84 -17.98 -3.17
C LYS A 309 -32.87 -19.16 -3.09
N VAL A 310 -31.76 -18.95 -2.37
CA VAL A 310 -30.84 -20.03 -1.98
C VAL A 310 -31.33 -20.57 -0.64
N THR A 311 -31.38 -21.89 -0.47
CA THR A 311 -31.87 -22.57 0.75
C THR A 311 -30.85 -22.58 1.90
N ASP A 312 -29.71 -21.92 1.73
CA ASP A 312 -28.65 -21.88 2.73
C ASP A 312 -29.07 -20.96 3.89
N VAL A 313 -28.94 -21.45 5.12
CA VAL A 313 -29.47 -20.77 6.31
C VAL A 313 -28.35 -19.92 6.89
N GLY A 314 -28.36 -18.61 6.62
CA GLY A 314 -27.44 -17.68 7.28
C GLY A 314 -27.70 -17.58 8.78
N ASP A 315 -26.72 -17.12 9.56
CA ASP A 315 -26.78 -17.13 11.03
C ASP A 315 -28.00 -16.37 11.57
N ASP A 316 -28.40 -15.24 10.97
CA ASP A 316 -29.60 -14.49 11.34
C ASP A 316 -30.90 -15.28 11.07
N GLU A 317 -30.94 -16.02 9.97
CA GLU A 317 -32.08 -16.86 9.61
C GLU A 317 -32.13 -18.10 10.50
N PHE A 318 -30.97 -18.66 10.85
CA PHE A 318 -30.84 -19.74 11.81
C PHE A 318 -31.32 -19.29 13.19
N ASP A 319 -30.85 -18.15 13.68
CA ASP A 319 -31.27 -17.58 14.95
C ASP A 319 -32.76 -17.28 14.99
N THR A 320 -33.31 -16.70 13.92
CA THR A 320 -34.74 -16.43 13.84
C THR A 320 -35.56 -17.72 13.85
N ARG A 321 -35.09 -18.76 13.14
CA ARG A 321 -35.82 -20.01 12.93
C ARG A 321 -35.69 -21.00 14.09
N PHE A 322 -34.61 -20.94 14.85
CA PHE A 322 -34.29 -21.86 15.94
C PHE A 322 -34.24 -21.18 17.33
N LYS A 323 -34.58 -19.88 17.42
CA LYS A 323 -34.61 -19.11 18.69
C LYS A 323 -35.36 -19.79 19.83
N GLN A 324 -36.42 -20.51 19.49
CA GLN A 324 -37.33 -21.16 20.44
C GLN A 324 -37.08 -22.66 20.60
N THR A 325 -36.22 -23.25 19.76
CA THR A 325 -36.13 -24.71 19.58
C THR A 325 -34.77 -25.27 19.94
N VAL A 326 -33.73 -24.43 19.99
CA VAL A 326 -32.36 -24.82 20.32
C VAL A 326 -31.81 -23.84 21.36
N ASP A 327 -31.29 -24.34 22.47
CA ASP A 327 -30.66 -23.50 23.50
C ASP A 327 -29.50 -22.70 22.90
N GLU A 328 -29.30 -21.49 23.42
CA GLU A 328 -28.33 -20.51 22.90
C GLU A 328 -26.91 -21.08 22.82
N GLN A 329 -26.49 -21.87 23.81
CA GLN A 329 -25.19 -22.54 23.81
C GLN A 329 -24.99 -23.47 22.60
N TYR A 330 -26.00 -24.27 22.25
CA TYR A 330 -25.91 -25.18 21.10
C TYR A 330 -26.06 -24.47 19.76
N ARG A 331 -26.78 -23.33 19.72
CA ARG A 331 -26.82 -22.48 18.52
C ARG A 331 -25.45 -21.90 18.20
N GLU A 332 -24.72 -21.46 19.22
CA GLU A 332 -23.35 -20.97 19.06
C GLU A 332 -22.36 -22.09 18.70
N GLU A 333 -22.49 -23.30 19.28
CA GLU A 333 -21.68 -24.45 18.85
C GLU A 333 -21.91 -24.82 17.38
N ILE A 334 -23.17 -24.84 16.91
CA ILE A 334 -23.50 -25.15 15.51
C ILE A 334 -22.98 -24.07 14.55
N LYS A 335 -23.02 -22.81 14.95
CA LYS A 335 -22.45 -21.71 14.15
C LYS A 335 -20.92 -21.78 14.06
N ASN A 336 -20.25 -22.46 14.98
CA ASN A 336 -18.79 -22.57 15.00
C ASN A 336 -18.26 -23.85 14.31
N ILE A 337 -19.15 -24.65 13.71
CA ILE A 337 -18.83 -25.76 12.80
C ILE A 337 -18.82 -25.23 11.38
#